data_AF-A0A371CMG4-F1
#
_entry.id   AF-A0A371CMG4-F1
#
_cell.length_a   1.000
_cell.length_b   1.000
_cell.length_c   1.000
_cell.angle_alpha   90.00
_cell.angle_beta   90.00
_cell.angle_gamma   90.00
#
_symmetry.space_group_name_H-M   'P 1'
#
loop_
_entity.id
_entity.type
_entity.pdbx_description
1 polymer ?
#
loop_
_entity_poly.entity_id
_entity_poly.type
_entity_poly.pdbx_seq_one_letter_code
_entity_poly.pdbx_strand_id
1 'polypeptide(L)'
;MEMRLMIETEAPADGLSRHSTIAAGGRYWTLSDPLDISGTLPRYACASYVWGNERLPNPVHPSIMMSDRTLPTFAAVARHAPECAIWIDAFCVPVEPSKKRPTLESLGFIFSRADCVVAVLASESLAAVREMGATVAEISCENPPADLSRRPLDTLDADLWIRSVWTYQEVVNNPSVLWFASTVEDDAAIVGLDVLKAVGGYMLAYTNLSPQHADIHYRNVLDFEILLADWQMGPFTRRSAFLIMSGVDNRTFLEPANYFYSMIGALTTTPSSRTTDPTAEGLAERFMELCEEKGDYSFIFSARQRDARPGLRWRPLPGILRPVLTWHSWGEGQPGRRVEGGVLLENVAVFTPVPAEEHDGDAFWSWARVFVERWIYQFAEGEDRAALTLGALKDHVGFIGTGPMLLTERGAFYAQDRLPAGDISICVSIGVRWTFGAPGIVKSNCNGEISYTPGVFVGDVRSQVAVSSDFVLQ
;
A
#
# COMPACT_ATOMS: atom_id res chain seq x y z
N MET A 1 21.87 10.92 -4.19
CA MET A 1 20.80 11.94 -4.13
C MET A 1 21.32 13.23 -3.51
N GLU A 2 20.61 14.35 -3.68
CA GLU A 2 20.89 15.61 -2.98
C GLU A 2 19.71 15.92 -2.04
N MET A 3 19.98 16.11 -0.75
CA MET A 3 18.95 16.43 0.25
C MET A 3 19.12 17.87 0.71
N ARG A 4 18.02 18.63 0.74
CA ARG A 4 17.95 19.98 1.29
C ARG A 4 16.71 20.09 2.16
N LEU A 5 16.71 21.09 3.04
CA LEU A 5 15.58 21.36 3.93
C LEU A 5 15.29 22.86 3.96
N MET A 6 14.03 23.21 4.22
CA MET A 6 13.67 24.57 4.60
C MET A 6 14.02 24.74 6.08
N ILE A 7 14.94 25.68 6.36
CA ILE A 7 15.42 25.99 7.71
C ILE A 7 14.96 27.39 8.11
N GLU A 8 14.66 27.56 9.39
CA GLU A 8 14.31 28.86 9.95
C GLU A 8 15.50 29.82 9.83
N THR A 9 15.22 31.07 9.48
CA THR A 9 16.19 32.15 9.31
C THR A 9 15.64 33.45 9.89
N GLU A 10 16.51 34.43 10.11
CA GLU A 10 16.08 35.80 10.44
C GLU A 10 15.32 36.43 9.27
N ALA A 11 14.48 37.41 9.59
CA ALA A 11 13.81 38.23 8.59
C ALA A 11 14.84 38.87 7.65
N PRO A 12 14.59 38.95 6.34
CA PRO A 12 15.53 39.54 5.41
C PRO A 12 15.73 41.03 5.75
N ALA A 13 16.95 41.38 6.18
CA ALA A 13 17.35 42.77 6.34
C ALA A 13 17.51 43.41 4.96
N ASP A 14 16.58 44.31 4.59
CA ASP A 14 16.61 45.19 3.43
C ASP A 14 17.21 44.60 2.12
N GLY A 15 16.37 43.91 1.35
CA GLY A 15 16.46 43.82 -0.12
C GLY A 15 17.65 43.09 -0.77
N LEU A 16 18.66 42.65 -0.01
CA LEU A 16 19.92 42.08 -0.55
C LEU A 16 20.17 40.61 -0.17
N SER A 17 19.13 39.86 0.21
CA SER A 17 19.26 38.43 0.44
C SER A 17 19.62 37.68 -0.86
N ARG A 18 20.72 36.92 -0.85
CA ARG A 18 21.10 36.01 -1.94
C ARG A 18 20.18 34.80 -2.07
N HIS A 19 19.38 34.50 -1.03
CA HIS A 19 18.50 33.35 -0.98
C HIS A 19 17.03 33.79 -0.86
N SER A 20 16.16 33.20 -1.67
CA SER A 20 14.72 33.39 -1.54
C SER A 20 14.26 32.99 -0.13
N THR A 21 13.49 33.86 0.51
CA THR A 21 12.96 33.64 1.86
C THR A 21 11.43 33.56 1.78
N ILE A 22 10.84 32.62 2.52
CA ILE A 22 9.39 32.45 2.66
C ILE A 22 8.98 32.85 4.07
N ALA A 23 7.88 33.60 4.21
CA ALA A 23 7.25 33.86 5.50
C ALA A 23 6.09 32.88 5.73
N ALA A 24 6.10 32.13 6.84
CA ALA A 24 5.05 31.19 7.21
C ALA A 24 5.02 30.96 8.72
N GLY A 25 3.81 30.93 9.31
CA GLY A 25 3.64 30.70 10.76
C GLY A 25 4.29 31.78 11.64
N GLY A 26 4.37 33.02 11.14
CA GLY A 26 5.06 34.12 11.82
C GLY A 26 6.59 34.04 11.80
N ARG A 27 7.17 33.13 11.00
CA ARG A 27 8.62 32.88 10.89
C ARG A 27 9.10 33.00 9.45
N TYR A 28 10.42 33.07 9.28
CA TYR A 28 11.07 33.16 7.98
C TYR A 28 11.88 31.91 7.69
N TRP A 29 11.84 31.44 6.45
CA TRP A 29 12.40 30.16 6.05
C TRP A 29 13.23 30.30 4.78
N THR A 30 14.37 29.64 4.73
CA THR A 30 15.23 29.58 3.53
C THR A 30 15.66 28.15 3.23
N LEU A 31 15.99 27.87 1.97
CA LEU A 31 16.46 26.56 1.56
C LEU A 31 17.92 26.37 1.96
N SER A 32 18.23 25.28 2.65
CA SER A 32 19.59 24.95 3.03
C SER A 32 20.49 24.65 1.83
N ASP A 33 21.80 24.69 2.07
CA ASP A 33 22.75 23.99 1.22
C ASP A 33 22.52 22.46 1.26
N PRO A 34 23.02 21.72 0.26
CA PRO A 34 23.00 20.26 0.26
C PRO A 34 23.54 19.66 1.56
N LEU A 35 22.75 18.78 2.18
CA LEU A 35 23.10 18.07 3.41
C LEU A 35 23.87 16.78 3.12
N ASP A 36 24.80 16.44 4.00
CA ASP A 36 25.46 15.14 3.99
C ASP A 36 24.56 14.06 4.60
N ILE A 37 23.97 13.25 3.73
CA ILE A 37 23.06 12.16 4.11
C ILE A 37 23.76 10.98 4.81
N SER A 38 25.09 10.93 4.78
CA SER A 38 25.88 9.94 5.51
C SER A 38 26.07 10.31 7.00
N GLY A 39 25.91 11.59 7.33
CA GLY A 39 25.99 12.11 8.69
C GLY A 39 24.65 12.14 9.44
N THR A 40 24.66 12.80 10.60
CA THR A 40 23.45 13.10 11.37
C THR A 40 22.70 14.24 10.70
N LEU A 41 21.46 13.99 10.30
CA LEU A 41 20.57 15.02 9.76
C LEU A 41 19.97 15.87 10.89
N PRO A 42 19.70 17.17 10.67
CA PRO A 42 18.92 17.96 11.62
C PRO A 42 17.52 17.38 11.75
N ARG A 43 16.82 17.66 12.87
CA ARG A 43 15.42 17.25 13.02
C ARG A 43 14.55 17.90 11.96
N TYR A 44 13.69 17.11 11.30
CA TYR A 44 12.82 17.64 10.25
C TYR A 44 11.47 16.94 10.17
N ALA A 45 10.49 17.68 9.68
CA ALA A 45 9.15 17.23 9.36
C ALA A 45 9.02 17.11 7.83
N CYS A 46 8.40 16.03 7.36
CA CYS A 46 7.98 15.94 5.97
C CYS A 46 6.54 16.41 5.80
N ALA A 47 6.33 17.25 4.78
CA ALA A 47 4.99 17.58 4.28
C ALA A 47 4.51 16.49 3.33
N SER A 48 3.34 15.91 3.60
CA SER A 48 2.64 15.02 2.68
C SER A 48 1.37 15.72 2.21
N TYR A 49 1.28 15.99 0.91
CA TYR A 49 0.16 16.72 0.30
C TYR A 49 0.01 16.33 -1.16
N VAL A 50 -1.12 16.70 -1.77
CA VAL A 50 -1.32 16.57 -3.21
C VAL A 50 -1.41 17.92 -3.86
N TRP A 51 -0.91 17.99 -5.10
CA TRP A 51 -0.97 19.21 -5.89
C TRP A 51 -2.42 19.57 -6.21
N GLY A 52 -2.77 20.84 -6.04
CA GLY A 52 -4.03 21.41 -6.50
C GLY A 52 -4.04 21.64 -8.01
N ASN A 53 -5.12 22.25 -8.47
CA ASN A 53 -5.36 22.46 -9.90
C ASN A 53 -4.61 23.67 -10.45
N GLU A 54 -4.29 24.64 -9.61
CA GLU A 54 -3.63 25.88 -10.02
C GLU A 54 -2.10 25.78 -9.92
N ARG A 55 -1.42 26.66 -10.64
CA ARG A 55 0.04 26.74 -10.69
C ARG A 55 0.47 28.16 -10.35
N LEU A 56 1.36 28.29 -9.37
CA LEU A 56 1.90 29.56 -8.91
C LEU A 56 3.42 29.61 -9.14
N PRO A 57 4.02 30.81 -9.30
CA PRO A 57 5.47 30.95 -9.33
C PRO A 57 6.10 30.41 -8.05
N ASN A 58 7.14 29.59 -8.16
CA ASN A 58 7.83 29.05 -6.99
C ASN A 58 8.79 30.10 -6.41
N PRO A 59 8.61 30.53 -5.14
CA PRO A 59 9.44 31.57 -4.55
C PRO A 59 10.89 31.13 -4.33
N VAL A 60 11.12 29.84 -4.09
CA VAL A 60 12.47 29.26 -3.87
C VAL A 60 13.17 28.99 -5.18
N HIS A 61 12.43 28.53 -6.19
CA HIS A 61 12.93 28.21 -7.52
C HIS A 61 12.19 29.00 -8.60
N PRO A 62 12.49 30.30 -8.81
CA PRO A 62 11.69 31.18 -9.68
C PRO A 62 11.57 30.73 -11.15
N SER A 63 12.42 29.79 -11.60
CA SER A 63 12.39 29.23 -12.95
C SER A 63 11.32 28.15 -13.16
N ILE A 64 10.62 27.72 -12.10
CA ILE A 64 9.59 26.67 -12.18
C ILE A 64 8.29 27.11 -11.50
N MET A 65 7.20 26.45 -11.90
CA MET A 65 5.90 26.59 -11.26
C MET A 65 5.74 25.55 -10.14
N MET A 66 4.99 25.89 -9.11
CA MET A 66 4.58 24.98 -8.03
C MET A 66 3.05 24.89 -7.97
N SER A 67 2.52 23.93 -7.21
CA SER A 67 1.09 23.91 -6.89
C SER A 67 0.73 25.08 -5.97
N ASP A 68 -0.44 25.65 -6.21
CA ASP A 68 -1.20 26.52 -5.30
C ASP A 68 -1.32 26.01 -3.84
N ARG A 69 -1.37 24.70 -3.63
CA ARG A 69 -1.45 24.08 -2.30
C ARG A 69 -0.12 24.09 -1.53
N THR A 70 1.00 24.33 -2.20
CA THR A 70 2.35 24.21 -1.62
C THR A 70 2.57 25.15 -0.43
N LEU A 71 2.29 26.45 -0.60
CA LEU A 71 2.49 27.44 0.47
C LEU A 71 1.52 27.25 1.65
N PRO A 72 0.21 27.02 1.44
CA PRO A 72 -0.70 26.66 2.52
C PRO A 72 -0.27 25.40 3.29
N THR A 73 0.15 24.34 2.60
CA THR A 73 0.70 23.13 3.22
C THR A 73 1.93 23.46 4.05
N PHE A 74 2.87 24.22 3.50
CA PHE A 74 4.09 24.63 4.21
C PHE A 74 3.77 25.38 5.51
N ALA A 75 2.80 26.30 5.47
CA ALA A 75 2.35 27.02 6.67
C ALA A 75 1.69 26.11 7.72
N ALA A 76 0.89 25.12 7.28
CA ALA A 76 0.32 24.12 8.18
C ALA A 76 1.42 23.28 8.85
N VAL A 77 2.43 22.83 8.10
CA VAL A 77 3.56 22.08 8.67
C VAL A 77 4.36 22.93 9.65
N ALA A 78 4.67 24.18 9.31
CA ALA A 78 5.39 25.10 10.20
C ALA A 78 4.64 25.33 11.53
N ARG A 79 3.30 25.30 11.51
CA ARG A 79 2.46 25.42 12.70
C ARG A 79 2.48 24.17 13.57
N HIS A 80 2.37 22.99 12.96
CA HIS A 80 2.22 21.72 13.68
C HIS A 80 3.54 21.00 13.98
N ALA A 81 4.65 21.43 13.37
CA ALA A 81 6.00 20.97 13.65
C ALA A 81 6.98 22.14 13.86
N PRO A 82 6.72 23.03 14.85
CA PRO A 82 7.45 24.30 15.00
C PRO A 82 8.91 24.17 15.40
N GLU A 83 9.38 22.99 15.80
CA GLU A 83 10.78 22.74 16.18
C GLU A 83 11.59 22.04 15.08
N CYS A 84 10.97 21.78 13.94
CA CYS A 84 11.56 21.01 12.86
C CYS A 84 11.94 21.90 11.68
N ALA A 85 13.04 21.56 11.00
CA ALA A 85 13.20 21.94 9.61
C ALA A 85 12.09 21.27 8.77
N ILE A 86 11.78 21.79 7.59
CA ILE A 86 10.67 21.28 6.77
C ILE A 86 11.20 20.73 5.46
N TRP A 87 10.86 19.48 5.16
CA TRP A 87 11.01 18.91 3.84
C TRP A 87 9.67 18.96 3.11
N ILE A 88 9.63 19.63 1.95
CA ILE A 88 8.50 19.65 1.03
C ILE A 88 9.05 19.56 -0.39
N ASP A 89 8.50 18.66 -1.20
CA ASP A 89 9.02 18.30 -2.52
C ASP A 89 9.26 19.52 -3.42
N ALA A 90 8.31 20.45 -3.47
CA ALA A 90 8.33 21.63 -4.32
C ALA A 90 9.49 22.59 -4.04
N PHE A 91 10.07 22.57 -2.84
CA PHE A 91 11.22 23.41 -2.47
C PHE A 91 12.51 22.62 -2.32
N CYS A 92 12.42 21.43 -1.73
CA CYS A 92 13.58 20.65 -1.30
C CYS A 92 14.13 19.72 -2.38
N VAL A 93 13.35 19.42 -3.42
CA VAL A 93 13.83 18.66 -4.57
C VAL A 93 14.57 19.61 -5.52
N PRO A 94 15.82 19.30 -5.92
CA PRO A 94 16.57 20.10 -6.88
C PRO A 94 15.84 20.24 -8.22
N VAL A 95 16.02 21.39 -8.87
CA VAL A 95 15.44 21.64 -10.20
C VAL A 95 16.23 21.00 -11.32
N GLU A 96 17.53 20.74 -11.12
CA GLU A 96 18.38 20.13 -12.12
C GLU A 96 17.97 18.66 -12.36
N PRO A 97 17.68 18.24 -13.59
CA PRO A 97 17.19 16.89 -13.88
C PRO A 97 18.07 15.76 -13.35
N SER A 98 19.40 15.95 -13.37
CA SER A 98 20.39 14.98 -12.88
C SER A 98 20.34 14.75 -11.38
N LYS A 99 19.77 15.68 -10.61
CA LYS A 99 19.64 15.63 -9.15
C LYS A 99 18.21 15.41 -8.68
N LYS A 100 17.24 15.95 -9.42
CA LYS A 100 15.80 15.80 -9.17
C LYS A 100 15.40 14.33 -9.03
N ARG A 101 15.79 13.49 -10.00
CA ARG A 101 15.34 12.09 -10.09
C ARG A 101 15.89 11.20 -8.97
N PRO A 102 17.21 11.17 -8.70
CA PRO A 102 17.72 10.45 -7.54
C PRO A 102 17.01 10.86 -6.24
N THR A 103 16.60 12.12 -6.12
CA THR A 103 15.89 12.64 -4.94
C THR A 103 14.46 12.13 -4.86
N LEU A 104 13.70 12.15 -5.98
CA LEU A 104 12.35 11.58 -6.05
C LEU A 104 12.31 10.05 -5.86
N GLU A 105 13.32 9.34 -6.36
CA GLU A 105 13.47 7.91 -6.08
C GLU A 105 13.84 7.61 -4.62
N SER A 106 14.33 8.61 -3.89
CA SER A 106 14.73 8.51 -2.49
C SER A 106 13.70 9.06 -1.52
N LEU A 107 12.45 9.28 -1.94
CA LEU A 107 11.39 9.75 -1.04
C LEU A 107 11.20 8.82 0.15
N GLY A 108 11.20 7.50 -0.05
CA GLY A 108 11.15 6.54 1.06
C GLY A 108 12.27 6.74 2.09
N PHE A 109 13.50 7.00 1.65
CA PHE A 109 14.61 7.36 2.52
C PHE A 109 14.39 8.68 3.27
N ILE A 110 13.87 9.69 2.59
CA ILE A 110 13.61 11.01 3.19
C ILE A 110 12.50 10.91 4.25
N PHE A 111 11.36 10.30 3.93
CA PHE A 111 10.24 10.19 4.86
C PHE A 111 10.57 9.32 6.07
N SER A 112 11.42 8.30 5.88
CA SER A 112 11.82 7.42 6.97
C SER A 112 12.80 7.98 7.98
N ARG A 113 13.50 9.05 7.65
CA ARG A 113 14.40 9.72 8.58
C ARG A 113 13.78 10.97 9.20
N ALA A 114 12.54 11.29 8.87
CA ALA A 114 11.83 12.43 9.45
C ALA A 114 11.43 12.16 10.91
N ASP A 115 11.43 13.21 11.72
CA ASP A 115 10.88 13.18 13.09
C ASP A 115 9.35 13.05 13.07
N CYS A 116 8.70 13.59 12.04
CA CYS A 116 7.27 13.46 11.85
C CYS A 116 6.86 13.69 10.39
N VAL A 117 5.65 13.25 10.07
CA VAL A 117 4.97 13.57 8.82
C VAL A 117 3.70 14.34 9.15
N VAL A 118 3.50 15.46 8.46
CA VAL A 118 2.25 16.22 8.51
C VAL A 118 1.53 16.00 7.18
N ALA A 119 0.51 15.15 7.21
CA ALA A 119 -0.40 14.90 6.12
C ALA A 119 -1.46 16.01 6.07
N VAL A 120 -1.43 16.81 5.01
CA VAL A 120 -2.36 17.93 4.83
C VAL A 120 -3.52 17.50 3.93
N LEU A 121 -4.68 17.26 4.56
CA LEU A 121 -5.92 16.88 3.88
C LEU A 121 -6.69 18.12 3.43
N ALA A 122 -7.70 17.89 2.58
CA ALA A 122 -8.73 18.91 2.38
C ALA A 122 -9.46 19.20 3.70
N SER A 123 -9.89 20.45 3.91
CA SER A 123 -10.51 20.87 5.17
C SER A 123 -11.79 20.09 5.47
N GLU A 124 -12.58 19.81 4.43
CA GLU A 124 -13.77 18.98 4.48
C GLU A 124 -13.46 17.53 4.91
N SER A 125 -12.34 16.97 4.47
CA SER A 125 -11.90 15.62 4.84
C SER A 125 -11.45 15.56 6.28
N LEU A 126 -10.70 16.55 6.77
CA LEU A 126 -10.35 16.63 8.18
C LEU A 126 -11.59 16.80 9.07
N ALA A 127 -12.56 17.61 8.64
CA ALA A 127 -13.85 17.75 9.32
C ALA A 127 -14.63 16.42 9.34
N ALA A 128 -14.63 15.67 8.24
CA ALA A 128 -15.24 14.34 8.17
C ALA A 128 -14.59 13.35 9.16
N VAL A 129 -13.27 13.35 9.29
CA VAL A 129 -12.58 12.52 10.32
C VAL A 129 -13.02 12.89 11.73
N ARG A 130 -13.16 14.20 12.04
CA ARG A 130 -13.63 14.64 13.36
C ARG A 130 -15.06 14.21 13.64
N GLU A 131 -15.93 14.32 12.66
CA GLU A 131 -17.32 13.84 12.75
C GLU A 131 -17.37 12.33 12.98
N MET A 132 -16.60 11.55 12.23
CA MET A 132 -16.46 10.10 12.45
C MET A 132 -16.01 9.80 13.87
N GLY A 133 -14.98 10.50 14.37
CA GLY A 133 -14.47 10.33 15.72
C GLY A 133 -15.49 10.66 16.80
N ALA A 134 -16.25 11.74 16.63
CA ALA A 134 -17.34 12.11 17.54
C ALA A 134 -18.45 11.05 17.54
N THR A 135 -18.85 10.57 16.36
CA THR A 135 -19.85 9.49 16.25
C THR A 135 -19.36 8.21 16.91
N VAL A 136 -18.13 7.76 16.63
CA VAL A 136 -17.54 6.54 17.21
C VAL A 136 -17.43 6.62 18.73
N ALA A 137 -17.25 7.81 19.31
CA ALA A 137 -17.23 8.01 20.75
C ALA A 137 -18.61 7.81 21.41
N GLU A 138 -19.70 7.94 20.66
CA GLU A 138 -21.08 7.85 21.17
C GLU A 138 -21.74 6.50 20.87
N ILE A 139 -21.29 5.79 19.83
CA ILE A 139 -21.91 4.54 19.37
C ILE A 139 -21.15 3.30 19.86
N SER A 140 -21.88 2.21 20.11
CA SER A 140 -21.26 0.88 20.22
C SER A 140 -21.13 0.27 18.83
N CYS A 141 -19.93 -0.17 18.45
CA CYS A 141 -19.73 -0.91 17.20
C CYS A 141 -20.50 -2.23 17.15
N GLU A 142 -20.85 -2.79 18.31
CA GLU A 142 -21.66 -4.02 18.43
C GLU A 142 -23.16 -3.75 18.24
N ASN A 143 -23.61 -2.52 18.50
CA ASN A 143 -25.00 -2.08 18.34
C ASN A 143 -25.03 -0.69 17.70
N PRO A 144 -24.67 -0.57 16.41
CA PRO A 144 -24.67 0.71 15.72
C PRO A 144 -26.09 1.29 15.64
N PRO A 145 -26.23 2.63 15.57
CA PRO A 145 -27.53 3.26 15.38
C PRO A 145 -28.19 2.79 14.08
N ALA A 146 -29.52 2.87 13.98
CA ALA A 146 -30.27 2.36 12.83
C ALA A 146 -29.90 3.03 11.48
N ASP A 147 -29.25 4.19 11.53
CA ASP A 147 -28.73 4.88 10.36
C ASP A 147 -27.40 5.55 10.72
N LEU A 148 -26.46 5.53 9.77
CA LEU A 148 -25.18 6.22 9.84
C LEU A 148 -25.01 7.06 8.57
N SER A 149 -24.59 8.30 8.77
CA SER A 149 -24.39 9.25 7.68
C SER A 149 -23.36 8.73 6.68
N ARG A 150 -23.70 8.78 5.39
CA ARG A 150 -22.76 8.45 4.30
C ARG A 150 -21.77 9.57 4.01
N ARG A 151 -22.13 10.80 4.37
CA ARG A 151 -21.38 12.00 4.01
C ARG A 151 -19.89 11.96 4.41
N PRO A 152 -19.49 11.50 5.62
CA PRO A 152 -18.08 11.41 5.95
C PRO A 152 -17.32 10.44 5.04
N LEU A 153 -17.94 9.29 4.71
CA LEU A 153 -17.37 8.29 3.82
C LEU A 153 -17.25 8.83 2.39
N ASP A 154 -18.31 9.45 1.86
CA ASP A 154 -18.29 10.08 0.52
C ASP A 154 -17.19 11.15 0.42
N THR A 155 -16.98 11.91 1.50
CA THR A 155 -15.97 12.98 1.56
C THR A 155 -14.56 12.41 1.53
N LEU A 156 -14.26 11.41 2.37
CA LEU A 156 -12.95 10.77 2.41
C LEU A 156 -12.66 9.97 1.13
N ASP A 157 -13.67 9.32 0.56
CA ASP A 157 -13.49 8.54 -0.67
C ASP A 157 -13.12 9.43 -1.87
N ALA A 158 -13.64 10.65 -1.91
CA ALA A 158 -13.35 11.63 -2.95
C ALA A 158 -12.01 12.35 -2.76
N ASP A 159 -11.40 12.30 -1.57
CA ASP A 159 -10.21 13.08 -1.22
C ASP A 159 -8.99 12.67 -2.09
N LEU A 160 -8.39 13.66 -2.74
CA LEU A 160 -7.27 13.44 -3.67
C LEU A 160 -6.01 12.93 -2.98
N TRP A 161 -5.77 13.29 -1.72
CA TRP A 161 -4.63 12.83 -0.94
C TRP A 161 -4.81 11.36 -0.58
N ILE A 162 -5.99 10.98 -0.09
CA ILE A 162 -6.32 9.59 0.24
C ILE A 162 -6.12 8.69 -0.99
N ARG A 163 -6.56 9.15 -2.15
CA ARG A 163 -6.50 8.41 -3.42
C ARG A 163 -5.11 8.35 -4.04
N SER A 164 -4.19 9.23 -3.69
CA SER A 164 -2.90 9.35 -4.39
C SER A 164 -1.98 8.15 -4.12
N VAL A 165 -1.24 7.70 -5.14
CA VAL A 165 -0.25 6.63 -4.98
C VAL A 165 0.94 7.04 -4.12
N TRP A 166 1.29 8.33 -4.14
CA TRP A 166 2.45 8.85 -3.42
C TRP A 166 2.28 8.76 -1.91
N THR A 167 1.05 8.96 -1.43
CA THR A 167 0.76 9.02 0.01
C THR A 167 0.99 7.70 0.72
N TYR A 168 1.00 6.58 -0.03
CA TYR A 168 1.40 5.28 0.52
C TYR A 168 2.82 5.33 1.09
N GLN A 169 3.85 5.58 0.27
CA GLN A 169 5.23 5.62 0.73
C GLN A 169 5.53 6.76 1.72
N GLU A 170 4.79 7.87 1.65
CA GLU A 170 4.97 9.02 2.53
C GLU A 170 4.52 8.71 3.96
N VAL A 171 3.45 7.92 4.10
CA VAL A 171 2.87 7.57 5.40
C VAL A 171 3.52 6.32 5.97
N VAL A 172 3.61 5.23 5.20
CA VAL A 172 4.10 3.95 5.73
C VAL A 172 5.57 4.01 6.16
N ASN A 173 6.36 4.89 5.56
CA ASN A 173 7.76 5.03 5.93
C ASN A 173 7.98 5.88 7.18
N ASN A 174 6.98 6.59 7.69
CA ASN A 174 7.13 7.42 8.89
C ASN A 174 7.32 6.56 10.14
N PRO A 175 8.49 6.61 10.82
CA PRO A 175 8.75 5.78 11.99
C PRO A 175 8.25 6.39 13.30
N SER A 176 7.79 7.64 13.27
CA SER A 176 7.63 8.47 14.47
C SER A 176 6.19 8.95 14.60
N VAL A 177 5.93 10.25 14.36
CA VAL A 177 4.61 10.86 14.59
C VAL A 177 3.97 11.21 13.26
N LEU A 178 2.73 10.77 13.07
CA LEU A 178 1.88 11.15 11.93
C LEU A 178 0.80 12.11 12.41
N TRP A 179 0.74 13.29 11.81
CA TRP A 179 -0.27 14.29 12.05
C TRP A 179 -1.14 14.48 10.80
N PHE A 180 -2.44 14.63 10.99
CA PHE A 180 -3.38 15.03 9.96
C PHE A 180 -3.83 16.46 10.23
N ALA A 181 -3.58 17.36 9.28
CA ALA A 181 -3.90 18.78 9.40
C ALA A 181 -4.66 19.26 8.16
N SER A 182 -5.22 20.47 8.25
CA SER A 182 -5.77 21.20 7.12
C SER A 182 -4.97 22.48 6.91
N THR A 183 -5.27 23.22 5.85
CA THR A 183 -4.67 24.52 5.59
C THR A 183 -5.33 25.65 6.40
N VAL A 184 -6.43 25.38 7.12
CA VAL A 184 -7.14 26.36 7.95
C VAL A 184 -6.32 26.68 9.18
N GLU A 185 -6.24 27.97 9.56
CA GLU A 185 -5.31 28.41 10.61
C GLU A 185 -5.62 27.88 12.01
N ASP A 186 -6.90 27.81 12.36
CA ASP A 186 -7.36 27.42 13.71
C ASP A 186 -7.71 25.93 13.83
N ASP A 187 -7.48 25.14 12.78
CA ASP A 187 -7.75 23.72 12.81
C ASP A 187 -6.66 22.96 13.57
N ALA A 188 -7.04 22.34 14.69
CA ALA A 188 -6.16 21.44 15.41
C ALA A 188 -5.86 20.18 14.56
N ALA A 189 -4.57 19.82 14.48
CA ALA A 189 -4.17 18.57 13.86
C ALA A 189 -4.62 17.36 14.70
N ILE A 190 -4.88 16.24 14.03
CA ILE A 190 -5.30 14.97 14.64
C ILE A 190 -4.13 14.01 14.57
N VAL A 191 -3.83 13.30 15.66
CA VAL A 191 -2.80 12.25 15.68
C VAL A 191 -3.27 11.07 14.82
N GLY A 192 -2.37 10.47 14.05
CA GLY A 192 -2.68 9.37 13.13
C GLY A 192 -3.40 8.18 13.78
N LEU A 193 -3.09 7.86 15.04
CA LEU A 193 -3.79 6.80 15.77
C LEU A 193 -5.27 7.13 16.04
N ASP A 194 -5.59 8.40 16.29
CA ASP A 194 -6.97 8.82 16.50
C ASP A 194 -7.74 8.90 15.18
N VAL A 195 -7.05 9.21 14.06
CA VAL A 195 -7.61 9.05 12.72
C VAL A 195 -7.92 7.58 12.42
N LEU A 196 -7.00 6.65 12.72
CA LEU A 196 -7.23 5.22 12.54
C LEU A 196 -8.44 4.73 13.34
N LYS A 197 -8.55 5.11 14.62
CA LYS A 197 -9.71 4.77 15.46
C LYS A 197 -11.02 5.34 14.89
N ALA A 198 -11.01 6.60 14.47
CA ALA A 198 -12.19 7.26 13.94
C ALA A 198 -12.65 6.60 12.64
N VAL A 199 -11.75 6.44 11.66
CA VAL A 199 -12.07 5.87 10.35
C VAL A 199 -12.44 4.39 10.47
N GLY A 200 -11.60 3.58 11.14
CA GLY A 200 -11.85 2.14 11.26
C GLY A 200 -13.08 1.82 12.12
N GLY A 201 -13.30 2.56 13.21
CA GLY A 201 -14.51 2.42 14.03
C GLY A 201 -15.78 2.79 13.24
N TYR A 202 -15.73 3.86 12.45
CA TYR A 202 -16.86 4.28 11.64
C TYR A 202 -17.14 3.30 10.50
N MET A 203 -16.10 2.84 9.79
CA MET A 203 -16.21 1.81 8.76
C MET A 203 -16.80 0.52 9.34
N LEU A 204 -16.30 0.04 10.48
CA LEU A 204 -16.84 -1.16 11.13
C LEU A 204 -18.33 -1.02 11.47
N ALA A 205 -18.72 0.10 12.08
CA ALA A 205 -20.12 0.37 12.41
C ALA A 205 -21.00 0.46 11.15
N TYR A 206 -20.49 1.09 10.09
CA TYR A 206 -21.20 1.22 8.81
C TYR A 206 -21.35 -0.11 8.08
N THR A 207 -20.29 -0.93 8.03
CA THR A 207 -20.32 -2.29 7.45
C THR A 207 -21.29 -3.19 8.20
N ASN A 208 -21.45 -3.05 9.53
CA ASN A 208 -22.45 -3.81 10.28
C ASN A 208 -23.90 -3.45 9.91
N LEU A 209 -24.17 -2.22 9.47
CA LEU A 209 -25.49 -1.79 8.99
C LEU A 209 -25.70 -2.14 7.51
N SER A 210 -24.64 -2.09 6.71
CA SER A 210 -24.72 -2.28 5.26
C SER A 210 -23.53 -3.06 4.69
N PRO A 211 -23.42 -4.38 4.98
CA PRO A 211 -22.27 -5.19 4.59
C PRO A 211 -22.02 -5.19 3.08
N GLN A 212 -23.11 -5.15 2.30
CA GLN A 212 -23.07 -5.19 0.83
C GLN A 212 -22.52 -3.91 0.21
N HIS A 213 -22.51 -2.80 0.96
CA HIS A 213 -22.27 -1.46 0.40
C HIS A 213 -20.96 -0.82 0.86
N ALA A 214 -20.44 -1.16 2.04
CA ALA A 214 -19.31 -0.43 2.63
C ALA A 214 -18.01 -0.58 1.80
N ASP A 215 -17.62 -1.82 1.52
CA ASP A 215 -16.28 -2.10 0.98
C ASP A 215 -16.18 -1.91 -0.54
N ILE A 216 -17.31 -1.99 -1.24
CA ILE A 216 -17.40 -1.77 -2.68
C ILE A 216 -17.52 -0.28 -3.02
N HIS A 217 -18.32 0.47 -2.27
CA HIS A 217 -18.58 1.88 -2.60
C HIS A 217 -17.56 2.84 -2.01
N TYR A 218 -16.87 2.48 -0.92
CA TYR A 218 -15.91 3.34 -0.23
C TYR A 218 -14.49 2.76 -0.27
N ARG A 219 -14.08 2.34 -1.46
CA ARG A 219 -12.81 1.63 -1.67
C ARG A 219 -11.60 2.46 -1.25
N ASN A 220 -11.61 3.77 -1.48
CA ASN A 220 -10.48 4.62 -1.12
C ASN A 220 -10.43 4.85 0.40
N VAL A 221 -11.57 4.84 1.09
CA VAL A 221 -11.63 4.87 2.57
C VAL A 221 -11.08 3.57 3.15
N LEU A 222 -11.43 2.41 2.57
CA LEU A 222 -10.85 1.13 2.97
C LEU A 222 -9.33 1.11 2.77
N ASP A 223 -8.84 1.56 1.60
CA ASP A 223 -7.40 1.65 1.33
C ASP A 223 -6.69 2.68 2.23
N PHE A 224 -7.42 3.69 2.75
CA PHE A 224 -6.92 4.61 3.76
C PHE A 224 -6.81 3.96 5.15
N GLU A 225 -7.82 3.19 5.57
CA GLU A 225 -7.76 2.41 6.81
C GLU A 225 -6.59 1.41 6.76
N ILE A 226 -6.44 0.69 5.64
CA ILE A 226 -5.33 -0.24 5.43
C ILE A 226 -3.98 0.48 5.49
N LEU A 227 -3.87 1.67 4.90
CA LEU A 227 -2.66 2.49 4.98
C LEU A 227 -2.31 2.85 6.43
N LEU A 228 -3.30 3.28 7.21
CA LEU A 228 -3.11 3.65 8.61
C LEU A 228 -2.74 2.44 9.47
N ALA A 229 -3.36 1.28 9.21
CA ALA A 229 -3.03 0.02 9.87
C ALA A 229 -1.60 -0.43 9.54
N ASP A 230 -1.18 -0.34 8.28
CA ASP A 230 0.18 -0.68 7.84
C ASP A 230 1.25 0.28 8.40
N TRP A 231 0.92 1.57 8.52
CA TRP A 231 1.77 2.52 9.22
C TRP A 231 1.94 2.15 10.70
N GLN A 232 0.85 1.82 11.40
CA GLN A 232 0.87 1.53 12.84
C GLN A 232 1.48 0.16 13.19
N MET A 233 1.23 -0.86 12.35
CA MET A 233 1.58 -2.26 12.64
C MET A 233 2.81 -2.75 11.88
N GLY A 234 3.12 -2.12 10.75
CA GLY A 234 4.18 -2.55 9.86
C GLY A 234 5.56 -2.31 10.46
N PRO A 235 6.39 -3.35 10.66
CA PRO A 235 7.78 -3.12 10.99
C PRO A 235 8.45 -2.39 9.82
N PHE A 236 8.96 -1.20 10.11
CA PHE A 236 9.64 -0.34 9.15
C PHE A 236 10.69 -1.16 8.35
N THR A 237 10.65 -1.09 7.01
CA THR A 237 11.45 -1.89 6.02
C THR A 237 11.17 -3.40 5.90
N ARG A 238 10.35 -3.99 6.76
CA ARG A 238 9.99 -5.41 6.70
C ARG A 238 8.67 -5.68 5.99
N ARG A 239 8.05 -4.66 5.39
CA ARG A 239 6.84 -4.82 4.57
C ARG A 239 7.10 -5.78 3.43
N SER A 240 6.17 -6.70 3.22
CA SER A 240 6.29 -7.60 2.09
C SER A 240 5.93 -6.91 0.78
N ALA A 241 6.50 -7.40 -0.31
CA ALA A 241 6.20 -6.94 -1.67
C ALA A 241 4.71 -7.04 -1.96
N PHE A 242 4.04 -8.09 -1.49
CA PHE A 242 2.60 -8.25 -1.64
C PHE A 242 1.80 -7.18 -0.90
N LEU A 243 2.16 -6.86 0.35
CA LEU A 243 1.49 -5.78 1.10
C LEU A 243 1.66 -4.43 0.40
N ILE A 244 2.87 -4.15 -0.09
CA ILE A 244 3.15 -2.93 -0.86
C ILE A 244 2.29 -2.90 -2.12
N MET A 245 2.27 -3.98 -2.91
CA MET A 245 1.43 -4.11 -4.11
C MET A 245 -0.05 -3.88 -3.81
N SER A 246 -0.59 -4.51 -2.76
CA SER A 246 -1.98 -4.33 -2.33
C SER A 246 -2.27 -2.91 -1.85
N GLY A 247 -1.35 -2.28 -1.13
CA GLY A 247 -1.49 -0.92 -0.64
C GLY A 247 -1.49 0.16 -1.73
N VAL A 248 -0.89 -0.13 -2.90
CA VAL A 248 -0.84 0.81 -4.03
C VAL A 248 -1.83 0.54 -5.16
N ASP A 249 -2.43 -0.65 -5.25
CA ASP A 249 -3.13 -1.12 -6.47
C ASP A 249 -4.28 -0.22 -6.93
N ASN A 250 -5.12 0.24 -6.02
CA ASN A 250 -6.28 1.08 -6.35
C ASN A 250 -5.97 2.57 -6.31
N ARG A 251 -4.74 2.96 -5.95
CA ARG A 251 -4.38 4.37 -5.83
C ARG A 251 -4.19 4.99 -7.20
N THR A 252 -4.55 6.26 -7.29
CA THR A 252 -4.49 7.07 -8.50
C THR A 252 -3.07 7.59 -8.74
N PHE A 253 -2.61 7.46 -9.97
CA PHE A 253 -1.33 7.99 -10.44
C PHE A 253 -1.46 8.55 -11.85
N LEU A 254 -0.74 9.64 -12.13
CA LEU A 254 -0.76 10.28 -13.46
C LEU A 254 0.16 9.57 -14.46
N GLU A 255 1.26 9.02 -13.98
CA GLU A 255 2.27 8.33 -14.79
C GLU A 255 2.56 6.96 -14.18
N PRO A 256 2.70 5.88 -14.99
CA PRO A 256 3.03 4.55 -14.49
C PRO A 256 4.33 4.48 -13.68
N ALA A 257 5.27 5.40 -13.89
CA ALA A 257 6.49 5.48 -13.10
C ALA A 257 6.21 5.78 -11.62
N ASN A 258 5.20 6.61 -11.32
CA ASN A 258 4.84 7.01 -9.95
C ASN A 258 4.35 5.82 -9.13
N TYR A 259 3.70 4.85 -9.78
CA TYR A 259 3.31 3.58 -9.16
C TYR A 259 4.53 2.87 -8.58
N PHE A 260 5.58 2.69 -9.40
CA PHE A 260 6.79 2.01 -8.94
C PHE A 260 7.68 2.86 -8.03
N TYR A 261 7.72 4.19 -8.19
CA TYR A 261 8.43 5.03 -7.22
C TYR A 261 7.84 4.89 -5.82
N SER A 262 6.51 4.80 -5.71
CA SER A 262 5.84 4.53 -4.43
C SER A 262 6.19 3.14 -3.88
N MET A 263 6.13 2.10 -4.72
CA MET A 263 6.46 0.75 -4.28
C MET A 263 7.93 0.59 -3.86
N ILE A 264 8.86 1.12 -4.65
CA ILE A 264 10.29 1.09 -4.35
C ILE A 264 10.56 1.87 -3.07
N GLY A 265 10.00 3.08 -2.94
CA GLY A 265 10.15 3.89 -1.73
C GLY A 265 9.60 3.23 -0.48
N ALA A 266 8.52 2.46 -0.56
CA ALA A 266 8.00 1.67 0.56
C ALA A 266 8.84 0.43 0.90
N LEU A 267 9.67 -0.04 -0.04
CA LEU A 267 10.50 -1.23 0.09
C LEU A 267 11.92 -0.93 0.60
N THR A 268 12.49 0.23 0.24
CA THR A 268 13.88 0.57 0.54
C THR A 268 14.03 1.88 1.33
N THR A 269 15.07 1.90 2.16
CA THR A 269 15.55 3.08 2.90
C THR A 269 16.93 3.48 2.45
N THR A 270 17.39 2.93 1.34
CA THR A 270 18.67 3.32 0.75
C THR A 270 18.38 4.38 -0.31
N PRO A 271 19.11 5.51 -0.29
CA PRO A 271 18.96 6.53 -1.31
C PRO A 271 19.31 5.96 -2.69
N SER A 272 18.56 6.37 -3.71
CA SER A 272 18.87 5.99 -5.09
C SER A 272 20.16 6.64 -5.56
N SER A 273 20.98 5.83 -6.24
CA SER A 273 22.17 6.24 -6.98
C SER A 273 21.96 6.26 -8.50
N ARG A 274 20.74 6.00 -8.98
CA ARG A 274 20.45 5.92 -10.42
C ARG A 274 20.59 7.29 -11.09
N THR A 275 21.21 7.32 -12.26
CA THR A 275 21.44 8.54 -13.05
C THR A 275 20.65 8.60 -14.36
N THR A 276 20.04 7.49 -14.80
CA THR A 276 19.27 7.37 -16.04
C THR A 276 17.76 7.45 -15.80
N ASP A 277 16.98 7.76 -16.85
CA ASP A 277 15.51 7.63 -16.84
C ASP A 277 15.09 6.18 -17.05
N PRO A 278 14.55 5.51 -16.03
CA PRO A 278 13.99 4.18 -16.23
C PRO A 278 12.60 4.29 -16.88
N THR A 279 12.29 3.35 -17.77
CA THR A 279 10.89 3.15 -18.17
C THR A 279 10.10 2.54 -17.00
N ALA A 280 8.77 2.52 -17.10
CA ALA A 280 7.94 1.85 -16.10
C ALA A 280 8.32 0.36 -15.95
N GLU A 281 8.65 -0.32 -17.05
CA GLU A 281 9.16 -1.70 -17.03
C GLU A 281 10.52 -1.80 -16.34
N GLY A 282 11.43 -0.85 -16.57
CA GLY A 282 12.72 -0.80 -15.88
C GLY A 282 12.57 -0.58 -14.37
N LEU A 283 11.56 0.18 -13.94
CA LEU A 283 11.21 0.34 -12.53
C LEU A 283 10.55 -0.91 -11.95
N ALA A 284 9.68 -1.58 -12.70
CA ALA A 284 9.09 -2.86 -12.29
C ALA A 284 10.17 -3.92 -12.10
N GLU A 285 11.14 -4.00 -13.01
CA GLU A 285 12.30 -4.88 -12.90
C GLU A 285 13.09 -4.56 -11.63
N ARG A 286 13.38 -3.28 -11.38
CA ARG A 286 14.10 -2.89 -10.16
C ARG A 286 13.34 -3.26 -8.88
N PHE A 287 12.01 -3.07 -8.87
CA PHE A 287 11.20 -3.46 -7.72
C PHE A 287 11.33 -4.97 -7.44
N MET A 288 11.21 -5.82 -8.47
CA MET A 288 11.38 -7.26 -8.34
C MET A 288 12.79 -7.64 -7.90
N GLU A 289 13.85 -7.02 -8.46
CA GLU A 289 15.23 -7.22 -8.02
C GLU A 289 15.42 -6.89 -6.54
N LEU A 290 14.91 -5.75 -6.07
CA LEU A 290 14.98 -5.38 -4.65
C LEU A 290 14.26 -6.38 -3.74
N CYS A 291 13.12 -6.93 -4.20
CA CYS A 291 12.40 -7.97 -3.49
C CYS A 291 13.24 -9.26 -3.39
N GLU A 292 13.87 -9.66 -4.51
CA GLU A 292 14.76 -10.82 -4.57
C GLU A 292 16.02 -10.63 -3.71
N GLU A 293 16.64 -9.45 -3.71
CA GLU A 293 17.79 -9.07 -2.87
C GLU A 293 17.42 -9.15 -1.37
N LYS A 294 16.19 -8.74 -1.03
CA LYS A 294 15.62 -8.83 0.33
C LYS A 294 15.23 -10.26 0.72
N GLY A 295 15.11 -11.18 -0.24
CA GLY A 295 14.64 -12.55 -0.02
C GLY A 295 13.12 -12.69 0.11
N ASP A 296 12.35 -11.67 -0.31
CA ASP A 296 10.89 -11.71 -0.31
C ASP A 296 10.35 -11.89 -1.73
N TYR A 297 9.81 -13.07 -2.02
CA TYR A 297 9.26 -13.45 -3.31
C TYR A 297 7.75 -13.22 -3.41
N SER A 298 7.13 -12.49 -2.48
CA SER A 298 5.67 -12.35 -2.46
C SER A 298 5.10 -11.57 -3.65
N PHE A 299 5.95 -10.88 -4.42
CA PHE A 299 5.58 -10.27 -5.70
C PHE A 299 5.14 -11.27 -6.77
N ILE A 300 5.49 -12.56 -6.63
CA ILE A 300 5.03 -13.62 -7.54
C ILE A 300 3.51 -13.79 -7.46
N PHE A 301 2.86 -13.38 -6.37
CA PHE A 301 1.40 -13.40 -6.26
C PHE A 301 0.74 -12.21 -6.96
N SER A 302 1.39 -11.67 -8.00
CA SER A 302 0.78 -10.76 -8.95
C SER A 302 -0.05 -11.50 -9.98
N ALA A 303 -1.20 -10.93 -10.38
CA ALA A 303 -2.02 -11.38 -11.52
C ALA A 303 -1.36 -11.14 -12.90
N ARG A 304 -0.14 -10.59 -12.94
CA ARG A 304 0.60 -10.32 -14.19
C ARG A 304 1.05 -11.62 -14.86
N GLN A 305 1.01 -11.62 -16.19
CA GLN A 305 1.51 -12.72 -17.02
C GLN A 305 2.95 -13.09 -16.66
N ARG A 306 3.25 -14.39 -16.71
CA ARG A 306 4.57 -14.94 -16.44
C ARG A 306 5.55 -14.79 -17.58
N ASP A 307 6.83 -14.75 -17.25
CA ASP A 307 7.90 -14.85 -18.21
C ASP A 307 7.87 -16.21 -18.93
N ALA A 308 8.19 -16.24 -20.22
CA ALA A 308 8.28 -17.47 -20.99
C ALA A 308 9.69 -18.08 -20.96
N ARG A 309 10.70 -17.29 -20.57
CA ARG A 309 12.11 -17.71 -20.55
C ARG A 309 12.33 -18.85 -19.54
N PRO A 310 13.05 -19.92 -19.91
CA PRO A 310 13.43 -20.98 -18.97
C PRO A 310 14.14 -20.41 -17.73
N GLY A 311 13.84 -20.92 -16.53
CA GLY A 311 14.41 -20.40 -15.27
C GLY A 311 13.63 -19.25 -14.63
N LEU A 312 12.71 -18.62 -15.38
CA LEU A 312 11.97 -17.42 -14.97
C LEU A 312 10.45 -17.56 -15.09
N ARG A 313 9.94 -18.76 -15.41
CA ARG A 313 8.50 -18.96 -15.68
C ARG A 313 7.60 -18.71 -14.47
N TRP A 314 8.17 -18.69 -13.28
CA TRP A 314 7.47 -18.31 -12.05
C TRP A 314 7.37 -16.79 -11.87
N ARG A 315 8.25 -16.03 -12.55
CA ARG A 315 8.41 -14.60 -12.38
C ARG A 315 7.40 -13.85 -13.26
N PRO A 316 6.68 -12.84 -12.72
CA PRO A 316 5.86 -11.98 -13.55
C PRO A 316 6.70 -11.15 -14.52
N LEU A 317 6.15 -10.84 -15.70
CA LEU A 317 6.75 -9.92 -16.65
C LEU A 317 6.77 -8.49 -16.09
N PRO A 318 7.83 -7.71 -16.37
CA PRO A 318 7.85 -6.29 -16.04
C PRO A 318 6.62 -5.54 -16.56
N GLY A 319 6.11 -4.62 -15.75
CA GLY A 319 4.85 -3.90 -15.97
C GLY A 319 4.08 -3.78 -14.66
N ILE A 320 2.88 -3.17 -14.69
CA ILE A 320 2.06 -2.97 -13.49
C ILE A 320 1.80 -4.31 -12.79
N LEU A 321 2.30 -4.44 -11.56
CA LEU A 321 2.22 -5.65 -10.74
C LEU A 321 1.00 -5.62 -9.83
N ARG A 322 -0.19 -5.84 -10.40
CA ARG A 322 -1.40 -5.96 -9.59
C ARG A 322 -1.35 -7.24 -8.76
N PRO A 323 -1.60 -7.21 -7.44
CA PRO A 323 -1.70 -8.43 -6.64
C PRO A 323 -2.92 -9.24 -7.09
N VAL A 324 -2.94 -10.55 -6.80
CA VAL A 324 -4.12 -11.39 -7.10
C VAL A 324 -5.38 -10.94 -6.34
N LEU A 325 -5.23 -10.23 -5.23
CA LEU A 325 -6.34 -9.65 -4.49
C LEU A 325 -5.91 -8.34 -3.80
N THR A 326 -6.88 -7.48 -3.50
CA THR A 326 -6.66 -6.19 -2.85
C THR A 326 -7.42 -6.15 -1.53
N TRP A 327 -6.87 -6.81 -0.51
CA TRP A 327 -7.47 -6.88 0.81
C TRP A 327 -6.42 -6.73 1.90
N HIS A 328 -6.88 -6.37 3.10
CA HIS A 328 -6.03 -6.35 4.29
C HIS A 328 -5.39 -7.71 4.51
N SER A 329 -4.10 -7.77 4.20
CA SER A 329 -3.24 -8.94 4.39
C SER A 329 -2.20 -8.61 5.45
N TRP A 330 -1.55 -9.61 6.00
CA TRP A 330 -0.47 -9.43 6.96
C TRP A 330 0.59 -10.52 6.82
N GLY A 331 1.75 -10.23 7.40
CA GLY A 331 2.91 -11.12 7.45
C GLY A 331 4.15 -10.51 6.79
N GLU A 332 5.31 -11.09 7.09
CA GLU A 332 6.63 -10.52 6.72
C GLU A 332 6.99 -10.72 5.25
N GLY A 333 6.26 -11.57 4.52
CA GLY A 333 6.48 -11.84 3.10
C GLY A 333 6.54 -13.32 2.78
N GLN A 334 6.97 -13.63 1.57
CA GLN A 334 7.14 -15.00 1.09
C GLN A 334 8.64 -15.26 0.98
N PRO A 335 9.27 -15.84 2.02
CA PRO A 335 10.70 -16.09 1.98
C PRO A 335 11.04 -17.08 0.86
N GLY A 336 12.22 -16.89 0.30
CA GLY A 336 12.78 -17.81 -0.69
C GLY A 336 14.25 -17.50 -0.99
N ARG A 337 14.86 -18.36 -1.80
CA ARG A 337 16.25 -18.20 -2.22
C ARG A 337 16.46 -18.74 -3.62
N ARG A 338 17.37 -18.10 -4.38
CA ARG A 338 17.83 -18.61 -5.68
C ARG A 338 18.54 -19.96 -5.48
N VAL A 339 18.19 -20.93 -6.31
CA VAL A 339 18.83 -22.25 -6.39
C VAL A 339 19.17 -22.55 -7.86
N GLU A 340 19.92 -23.62 -8.11
CA GLU A 340 20.20 -24.04 -9.48
C GLU A 340 18.89 -24.29 -10.23
N GLY A 341 18.70 -23.56 -11.33
CA GLY A 341 17.52 -23.69 -12.18
C GLY A 341 16.23 -23.09 -11.63
N GLY A 342 16.25 -22.29 -10.55
CA GLY A 342 15.01 -21.73 -10.03
C GLY A 342 15.08 -20.92 -8.73
N VAL A 343 13.94 -20.87 -8.03
CA VAL A 343 13.79 -20.31 -6.68
C VAL A 343 13.16 -21.35 -5.78
N LEU A 344 13.77 -21.58 -4.63
CA LEU A 344 13.18 -22.36 -3.55
C LEU A 344 12.33 -21.44 -2.68
N LEU A 345 11.02 -21.68 -2.60
CA LEU A 345 10.15 -21.00 -1.64
C LEU A 345 10.19 -21.68 -0.28
N GLU A 346 10.19 -20.87 0.78
CA GLU A 346 10.19 -21.30 2.18
C GLU A 346 8.86 -20.93 2.85
N ASN A 347 8.46 -21.58 3.94
CA ASN A 347 7.19 -21.28 4.63
C ASN A 347 5.96 -21.30 3.70
N VAL A 348 5.82 -22.40 2.96
CA VAL A 348 4.67 -22.67 2.08
C VAL A 348 3.97 -23.96 2.49
N ALA A 349 2.66 -24.00 2.28
CA ALA A 349 1.87 -25.22 2.32
C ALA A 349 1.68 -25.73 0.90
N VAL A 350 1.93 -27.02 0.65
CA VAL A 350 1.77 -27.64 -0.66
C VAL A 350 0.58 -28.59 -0.62
N PHE A 351 -0.34 -28.42 -1.55
CA PHE A 351 -1.54 -29.24 -1.69
C PHE A 351 -1.61 -29.88 -3.08
N THR A 352 -2.22 -31.05 -3.13
CA THR A 352 -2.66 -31.68 -4.38
C THR A 352 -4.18 -31.49 -4.49
N PRO A 353 -4.72 -31.16 -5.68
CA PRO A 353 -6.17 -31.14 -5.86
C PRO A 353 -6.78 -32.52 -5.57
N VAL A 354 -7.92 -32.54 -4.88
CA VAL A 354 -8.65 -33.77 -4.55
C VAL A 354 -10.01 -33.80 -5.27
N PRO A 355 -10.55 -35.00 -5.56
CA PRO A 355 -11.94 -35.15 -6.00
C PRO A 355 -12.94 -34.56 -5.00
N ALA A 356 -14.14 -34.21 -5.46
CA ALA A 356 -15.17 -33.60 -4.61
C ALA A 356 -15.60 -34.53 -3.45
N GLU A 357 -15.51 -35.85 -3.64
CA GLU A 357 -15.84 -36.85 -2.63
C GLU A 357 -14.82 -36.93 -1.49
N GLU A 358 -13.57 -36.54 -1.75
CA GLU A 358 -12.47 -36.53 -0.78
C GLU A 358 -12.31 -35.16 -0.10
N HIS A 359 -13.01 -34.15 -0.59
CA HIS A 359 -13.02 -32.81 -0.01
C HIS A 359 -13.86 -32.77 1.26
N ASP A 360 -13.24 -32.36 2.38
CA ASP A 360 -13.96 -32.06 3.62
C ASP A 360 -14.69 -30.72 3.49
N GLY A 361 -15.86 -30.76 2.85
CA GLY A 361 -16.71 -29.59 2.62
C GLY A 361 -17.22 -28.94 3.90
N ASP A 362 -17.26 -29.66 5.03
CA ASP A 362 -17.67 -29.10 6.31
C ASP A 362 -16.51 -28.42 7.04
N ALA A 363 -15.28 -28.94 6.96
CA ALA A 363 -14.10 -28.24 7.45
C ALA A 363 -13.83 -26.97 6.63
N PHE A 364 -13.86 -27.05 5.30
CA PHE A 364 -13.77 -25.87 4.43
C PHE A 364 -14.86 -24.86 4.79
N TRP A 365 -16.12 -25.31 4.90
CA TRP A 365 -17.21 -24.41 5.23
C TRP A 365 -17.10 -23.84 6.63
N SER A 366 -16.64 -24.57 7.64
CA SER A 366 -16.46 -24.01 8.99
C SER A 366 -15.54 -22.77 8.97
N TRP A 367 -14.60 -22.74 8.03
CA TRP A 367 -13.68 -21.63 7.81
C TRP A 367 -14.25 -20.55 6.89
N ALA A 368 -14.71 -20.95 5.72
CA ALA A 368 -15.25 -20.06 4.69
C ALA A 368 -16.57 -19.42 5.14
N ARG A 369 -17.36 -20.07 6.00
CA ARG A 369 -18.63 -19.57 6.49
C ARG A 369 -18.48 -18.25 7.25
N VAL A 370 -17.44 -18.07 8.06
CA VAL A 370 -17.21 -16.78 8.75
C VAL A 370 -16.94 -15.65 7.75
N PHE A 371 -16.25 -15.96 6.65
CA PHE A 371 -16.05 -15.02 5.55
C PHE A 371 -17.38 -14.76 4.83
N VAL A 372 -18.05 -15.82 4.44
CA VAL A 372 -19.19 -15.82 3.54
C VAL A 372 -20.44 -15.25 4.25
N GLU A 373 -20.76 -15.65 5.49
CA GLU A 373 -21.85 -15.10 6.31
C GLU A 373 -21.69 -13.61 6.61
N ARG A 374 -20.46 -13.11 6.71
CA ARG A 374 -20.21 -11.68 6.96
C ARG A 374 -20.60 -10.82 5.76
N TRP A 375 -20.47 -11.34 4.54
CA TRP A 375 -20.57 -10.55 3.31
C TRP A 375 -21.79 -10.89 2.45
N ILE A 376 -22.21 -12.15 2.46
CA ILE A 376 -23.38 -12.63 1.74
C ILE A 376 -24.45 -12.95 2.81
N TYR A 377 -25.38 -12.02 2.98
CA TYR A 377 -26.33 -11.96 4.10
C TYR A 377 -27.48 -12.98 4.01
N GLN A 378 -27.63 -13.67 2.87
CA GLN A 378 -28.69 -14.63 2.60
C GLN A 378 -28.16 -15.71 1.65
N PHE A 379 -28.12 -16.96 2.11
CA PHE A 379 -27.92 -18.11 1.23
C PHE A 379 -29.19 -18.92 1.20
N ALA A 380 -29.55 -19.40 0.02
CA ALA A 380 -30.51 -20.49 -0.07
C ALA A 380 -29.83 -21.79 0.39
N GLU A 381 -30.54 -22.61 1.17
CA GLU A 381 -30.06 -23.97 1.47
C GLU A 381 -29.82 -24.74 0.16
N GLY A 382 -28.61 -25.29 0.01
CA GLY A 382 -28.21 -26.08 -1.16
C GLY A 382 -27.39 -25.36 -2.24
N GLU A 383 -27.06 -24.07 -2.06
CA GLU A 383 -26.12 -23.38 -2.95
C GLU A 383 -24.68 -23.93 -2.83
N ASP A 384 -23.97 -23.94 -3.96
CA ASP A 384 -22.55 -24.32 -4.00
C ASP A 384 -21.70 -23.30 -3.23
N ARG A 385 -21.34 -23.69 -2.00
CA ARG A 385 -20.50 -22.94 -1.05
C ARG A 385 -19.24 -22.37 -1.70
N ALA A 386 -18.64 -23.11 -2.63
CA ALA A 386 -17.38 -22.73 -3.24
C ALA A 386 -17.59 -21.72 -4.37
N ALA A 387 -18.72 -21.79 -5.09
CA ALA A 387 -19.16 -20.75 -6.03
C ALA A 387 -19.55 -19.45 -5.32
N LEU A 388 -20.23 -19.54 -4.16
CA LEU A 388 -20.55 -18.38 -3.32
C LEU A 388 -19.31 -17.68 -2.81
N THR A 389 -18.32 -18.45 -2.36
CA THR A 389 -17.02 -17.92 -1.95
C THR A 389 -16.33 -17.18 -3.10
N LEU A 390 -16.38 -17.71 -4.33
CA LEU A 390 -15.87 -17.01 -5.52
C LEU A 390 -16.62 -15.70 -5.80
N GLY A 391 -17.93 -15.68 -5.62
CA GLY A 391 -18.75 -14.46 -5.70
C GLY A 391 -18.26 -13.41 -4.71
N ALA A 392 -18.16 -13.76 -3.42
CA ALA A 392 -17.63 -12.85 -2.41
C ALA A 392 -16.20 -12.39 -2.70
N LEU A 393 -15.35 -13.28 -3.23
CA LEU A 393 -13.98 -12.93 -3.58
C LEU A 393 -13.93 -11.85 -4.69
N LYS A 394 -14.80 -11.99 -5.69
CA LYS A 394 -14.88 -11.05 -6.82
C LYS A 394 -15.51 -9.72 -6.40
N ASP A 395 -16.63 -9.81 -5.69
CA ASP A 395 -17.45 -8.65 -5.39
C ASP A 395 -16.85 -7.79 -4.27
N HIS A 396 -16.18 -8.41 -3.28
CA HIS A 396 -15.74 -7.70 -2.07
C HIS A 396 -14.22 -7.56 -1.91
N VAL A 397 -13.40 -8.50 -2.40
CA VAL A 397 -11.94 -8.49 -2.15
C VAL A 397 -11.07 -8.25 -3.39
N GLY A 398 -11.70 -7.89 -4.52
CA GLY A 398 -11.01 -7.50 -5.74
C GLY A 398 -10.33 -8.63 -6.51
N PHE A 399 -10.70 -9.90 -6.25
CA PHE A 399 -10.18 -11.02 -7.01
C PHE A 399 -10.75 -11.00 -8.43
N ILE A 400 -9.90 -10.96 -9.46
CA ILE A 400 -10.34 -10.90 -10.87
C ILE A 400 -10.13 -12.22 -11.63
N GLY A 401 -9.88 -13.32 -10.91
CA GLY A 401 -9.58 -14.60 -11.50
C GLY A 401 -10.74 -15.21 -12.32
N THR A 402 -10.35 -15.89 -13.40
CA THR A 402 -11.25 -16.60 -14.32
C THR A 402 -10.89 -18.07 -14.47
N GLY A 403 -9.87 -18.53 -13.72
CA GLY A 403 -9.41 -19.90 -13.72
C GLY A 403 -10.37 -20.86 -13.02
N PRO A 404 -10.04 -22.17 -13.06
CA PRO A 404 -10.79 -23.17 -12.34
C PRO A 404 -10.63 -23.01 -10.83
N MET A 405 -11.62 -23.52 -10.12
CA MET A 405 -11.52 -23.81 -8.70
C MET A 405 -10.93 -25.21 -8.52
N LEU A 406 -9.97 -25.34 -7.60
CA LEU A 406 -9.34 -26.60 -7.23
C LEU A 406 -9.64 -26.87 -5.76
N LEU A 407 -10.35 -27.98 -5.49
CA LEU A 407 -10.59 -28.43 -4.12
C LEU A 407 -9.33 -29.11 -3.58
N THR A 408 -9.07 -28.90 -2.30
CA THR A 408 -8.01 -29.55 -1.53
C THR A 408 -8.61 -30.16 -0.28
N GLU A 409 -7.87 -31.00 0.43
CA GLU A 409 -8.27 -31.52 1.74
C GLU A 409 -8.50 -30.43 2.82
N ARG A 410 -8.05 -29.18 2.59
CA ARG A 410 -8.11 -28.08 3.58
C ARG A 410 -8.88 -26.84 3.12
N GLY A 411 -9.41 -26.84 1.91
CA GLY A 411 -10.09 -25.68 1.36
C GLY A 411 -10.14 -25.65 -0.15
N ALA A 412 -10.38 -24.46 -0.71
CA ALA A 412 -10.52 -24.23 -2.14
C ALA A 412 -9.48 -23.22 -2.62
N PHE A 413 -8.81 -23.54 -3.73
CA PHE A 413 -7.95 -22.63 -4.45
C PHE A 413 -8.64 -22.10 -5.70
N TYR A 414 -8.63 -20.80 -5.90
CA TYR A 414 -9.20 -20.13 -7.07
C TYR A 414 -8.07 -19.58 -7.93
N ALA A 415 -7.87 -20.18 -9.10
CA ALA A 415 -6.79 -19.77 -10.01
C ALA A 415 -7.12 -18.47 -10.75
N GLN A 416 -6.10 -17.65 -10.97
CA GLN A 416 -6.21 -16.40 -11.73
C GLN A 416 -6.61 -16.66 -13.18
N ASP A 417 -5.98 -17.64 -13.81
CA ASP A 417 -6.15 -17.97 -15.23
C ASP A 417 -6.49 -19.45 -15.42
N ARG A 418 -6.90 -19.80 -16.65
CA ARG A 418 -7.10 -21.19 -17.04
C ARG A 418 -5.81 -21.98 -16.91
N LEU A 419 -5.93 -23.22 -16.41
CA LEU A 419 -4.81 -24.12 -16.24
C LEU A 419 -4.69 -25.07 -17.45
N PRO A 420 -3.47 -25.41 -17.89
CA PRO A 420 -3.28 -26.47 -18.87
C PRO A 420 -3.65 -27.84 -18.26
N ALA A 421 -4.04 -28.79 -19.11
CA ALA A 421 -4.31 -30.15 -18.66
C ALA A 421 -2.98 -30.85 -18.30
N GLY A 422 -2.86 -31.35 -17.08
CA GLY A 422 -1.65 -32.02 -16.61
C GLY A 422 -1.64 -32.19 -15.09
N ASP A 423 -0.48 -32.57 -14.57
CA ASP A 423 -0.28 -32.72 -13.13
C ASP A 423 -0.24 -31.34 -12.48
N ILE A 424 -1.00 -31.18 -11.40
CA ILE A 424 -1.17 -29.90 -10.70
C ILE A 424 -0.70 -30.05 -9.25
N SER A 425 0.07 -29.08 -8.79
CA SER A 425 0.37 -28.86 -7.38
C SER A 425 0.09 -27.41 -7.02
N ILE A 426 -0.47 -27.18 -5.84
CA ILE A 426 -0.83 -25.84 -5.34
C ILE A 426 0.14 -25.51 -4.22
N CYS A 427 0.81 -24.37 -4.32
CA CYS A 427 1.70 -23.84 -3.30
C CYS A 427 1.07 -22.58 -2.71
N VAL A 428 0.77 -22.59 -1.42
CA VAL A 428 0.08 -21.50 -0.71
C VAL A 428 1.03 -20.89 0.30
N SER A 429 1.08 -19.56 0.35
CA SER A 429 1.91 -18.85 1.32
C SER A 429 1.44 -19.11 2.76
N ILE A 430 2.38 -19.33 3.68
CA ILE A 430 2.12 -19.27 5.13
C ILE A 430 2.55 -17.89 5.67
N GLY A 431 3.55 -17.28 5.03
CA GLY A 431 4.17 -16.01 5.43
C GLY A 431 3.37 -14.76 5.06
N VAL A 432 2.49 -14.84 4.04
CA VAL A 432 1.51 -13.80 3.70
C VAL A 432 0.12 -14.41 3.81
N ARG A 433 -0.79 -13.75 4.54
CA ARG A 433 -2.15 -14.27 4.76
C ARG A 433 -3.16 -13.14 4.95
N TRP A 434 -4.43 -13.46 4.76
CA TRP A 434 -5.55 -12.67 5.23
C TRP A 434 -6.41 -13.52 6.18
N THR A 435 -7.51 -12.95 6.67
CA THR A 435 -8.34 -13.56 7.72
C THR A 435 -8.81 -14.97 7.40
N PHE A 436 -8.99 -15.28 6.12
CA PHE A 436 -9.66 -16.48 5.65
C PHE A 436 -8.81 -17.34 4.72
N GLY A 437 -7.55 -16.97 4.50
CA GLY A 437 -6.77 -17.58 3.44
C GLY A 437 -5.40 -16.97 3.23
N ALA A 438 -4.81 -17.30 2.09
CA ALA A 438 -3.49 -16.84 1.70
C ALA A 438 -3.30 -16.88 0.17
N PRO A 439 -2.41 -16.04 -0.38
CA PRO A 439 -2.13 -16.08 -1.81
C PRO A 439 -1.33 -17.34 -2.12
N GLY A 440 -1.45 -17.84 -3.33
CA GLY A 440 -0.69 -19.00 -3.76
C GLY A 440 -0.46 -19.05 -5.25
N ILE A 441 0.21 -20.11 -5.67
CA ILE A 441 0.57 -20.35 -7.05
C ILE A 441 0.38 -21.84 -7.37
N VAL A 442 -0.31 -22.09 -8.47
CA VAL A 442 -0.42 -23.41 -9.07
C VAL A 442 0.83 -23.64 -9.93
N LYS A 443 1.47 -24.78 -9.74
CA LYS A 443 2.45 -25.34 -10.69
C LYS A 443 1.75 -26.44 -11.48
N SER A 444 1.68 -26.26 -12.80
CA SER A 444 1.15 -27.24 -13.73
C SER A 444 2.27 -27.83 -14.57
N ASN A 445 2.26 -29.16 -14.76
CA ASN A 445 3.16 -29.87 -15.65
C ASN A 445 2.37 -30.56 -16.76
N CYS A 446 2.46 -30.04 -17.98
CA CYS A 446 1.85 -30.62 -19.16
C CYS A 446 2.94 -31.17 -20.07
N ASN A 447 3.09 -32.51 -20.14
CA ASN A 447 4.07 -33.18 -21.00
C ASN A 447 5.53 -32.70 -20.79
N GLY A 448 5.91 -32.38 -19.55
CA GLY A 448 7.24 -31.86 -19.21
C GLY A 448 7.36 -30.33 -19.32
N GLU A 449 6.34 -29.65 -19.83
CA GLU A 449 6.28 -28.19 -19.83
C GLU A 449 5.66 -27.67 -18.53
N ILE A 450 6.45 -26.90 -17.77
CA ILE A 450 6.02 -26.33 -16.50
C ILE A 450 5.56 -24.89 -16.68
N SER A 451 4.40 -24.58 -16.11
CA SER A 451 3.80 -23.24 -16.03
C SER A 451 3.32 -22.92 -14.62
N TYR A 452 3.23 -21.63 -14.30
CA TYR A 452 2.78 -21.17 -12.99
C TYR A 452 1.63 -20.16 -13.09
N THR A 453 0.55 -20.42 -12.37
CA THR A 453 -0.64 -19.55 -12.35
C THR A 453 -0.92 -19.12 -10.91
N PRO A 454 -0.92 -17.82 -10.61
CA PRO A 454 -1.21 -17.36 -9.26
C PRO A 454 -2.70 -17.53 -8.94
N GLY A 455 -3.07 -17.38 -7.68
CA GLY A 455 -4.46 -17.43 -7.26
C GLY A 455 -4.59 -17.23 -5.76
N VAL A 456 -5.81 -17.48 -5.27
CA VAL A 456 -6.17 -17.26 -3.87
C VAL A 456 -6.65 -18.57 -3.25
N PHE A 457 -6.16 -18.88 -2.05
CA PHE A 457 -6.62 -20.02 -1.28
C PHE A 457 -7.55 -19.55 -0.17
N VAL A 458 -8.72 -20.19 -0.04
CA VAL A 458 -9.63 -20.00 1.10
C VAL A 458 -9.68 -21.31 1.88
N GLY A 459 -9.23 -21.27 3.12
CA GLY A 459 -9.09 -22.45 3.96
C GLY A 459 -8.03 -22.29 5.04
N ASP A 460 -7.79 -23.37 5.77
CA ASP A 460 -6.86 -23.37 6.90
C ASP A 460 -5.42 -23.64 6.47
N VAL A 461 -4.59 -22.61 6.54
CA VAL A 461 -3.13 -22.67 6.30
C VAL A 461 -2.31 -22.73 7.60
N ARG A 462 -2.97 -22.79 8.77
CA ARG A 462 -2.37 -22.60 10.10
C ARG A 462 -2.22 -23.91 10.88
N SER A 463 -3.11 -24.89 10.68
CA SER A 463 -3.30 -25.99 11.64
C SER A 463 -2.25 -27.11 11.63
N GLN A 464 -1.40 -27.26 10.63
CA GLN A 464 -0.21 -28.12 10.76
C GLN A 464 0.79 -27.88 9.64
N VAL A 465 2.03 -27.67 10.07
CA VAL A 465 3.20 -27.45 9.24
C VAL A 465 3.56 -28.77 8.54
N ALA A 466 3.07 -28.98 7.32
CA ALA A 466 3.92 -29.64 6.34
C ALA A 466 4.97 -28.59 5.93
N VAL A 467 6.09 -28.50 6.65
CA VAL A 467 7.30 -27.91 6.06
C VAL A 467 7.62 -28.85 4.92
N SER A 468 7.09 -28.58 3.74
CA SER A 468 7.65 -29.17 2.54
C SER A 468 8.99 -28.49 2.34
N SER A 469 10.05 -29.19 2.73
CA SER A 469 11.36 -28.95 2.15
C SER A 469 11.21 -29.16 0.65
N ASP A 470 11.31 -28.07 -0.11
CA ASP A 470 11.69 -28.05 -1.53
C ASP A 470 10.58 -27.82 -2.59
N PHE A 471 9.71 -26.81 -2.41
CA PHE A 471 8.96 -26.27 -3.56
C PHE A 471 9.85 -25.37 -4.43
N VAL A 472 10.52 -25.97 -5.40
CA VAL A 472 11.37 -25.26 -6.37
C VAL A 472 10.53 -24.80 -7.57
N LEU A 473 10.50 -23.49 -7.74
CA LEU A 473 10.01 -22.76 -8.90
C LEU A 473 11.12 -22.73 -9.97
N GLN A 474 10.98 -23.56 -11.00
CA GLN A 474 11.85 -23.67 -12.17
C GLN A 474 11.54 -22.64 -13.26
#